data_AF-A0A832ELQ4-F1
#
_entry.id   AF-A0A832ELQ4-F1
#
_cell.length_a   1.000
_cell.length_b   1.000
_cell.length_c   1.000
_cell.angle_alpha   90.00
_cell.angle_beta   90.00
_cell.angle_gamma   90.00
#
_symmetry.space_group_name_H-M   'P 1'
#
loop_
_entity.id
_entity.type
_entity.pdbx_description
1 polymer ?
#
loop_
_entity_poly.entity_id
_entity_poly.type
_entity_poly.pdbx_seq_one_letter_code
_entity_poly.pdbx_strand_id
1 'polypeptide(L)'
;TIVTLAGEITRPSGSVTGGGRTGDAGVLARERERRSLPATIAAVEQSLGVENCLLVYFSDHGDYVGSHGMWLDKVYEHEESVRVPAIFHWPGVIPARGGVDGLFSLVDLLPTTLGLAGLPVPPWCQGTDWSARLRGADVAGPTEVLLEMQGVPRWEPRFQDWRGLVTDRWKYAFYEDRRETLYDLEADPYELNDLAPSAPDLCAEMRERLLRLLRATREPYFDVIIEHGVAAATPRYLVDMPTKLNNIRWAGGL
;
A
#
# COMPACT_ATOMS: atom_id res chain seq x y z
N THR A 1 -12.08 -23.34 -6.74
CA THR A 1 -10.97 -22.69 -7.47
C THR A 1 -10.77 -21.28 -6.93
N ILE A 2 -9.54 -20.75 -6.94
CA ILE A 2 -9.27 -19.36 -6.52
C ILE A 2 -8.89 -18.58 -7.77
N VAL A 3 -9.59 -17.48 -8.03
CA VAL A 3 -9.28 -16.57 -9.12
C VAL A 3 -9.01 -15.18 -8.53
N THR A 4 -7.79 -14.72 -8.74
CA THR A 4 -7.33 -13.40 -8.30
C THR A 4 -7.39 -12.42 -9.45
N LEU A 5 -8.02 -11.28 -9.21
CA LEU A 5 -8.16 -10.16 -10.14
C LEU A 5 -7.37 -8.99 -9.55
N ALA A 6 -6.14 -8.79 -10.01
CA ALA A 6 -5.36 -7.62 -9.61
C ALA A 6 -5.82 -6.41 -10.44
N GLY A 7 -6.24 -5.35 -9.75
CA GLY A 7 -6.45 -4.03 -10.33
C GLY A 7 -5.14 -3.24 -10.29
N GLU A 8 -4.73 -2.69 -11.43
CA GLU A 8 -3.53 -1.86 -11.53
C GLU A 8 -3.97 -0.44 -11.90
N ILE A 9 -3.73 0.53 -11.01
CA ILE A 9 -3.71 1.94 -11.41
C ILE A 9 -2.40 2.14 -12.19
N THR A 10 -2.46 1.83 -13.49
CA THR A 10 -1.27 1.74 -14.34
C THR A 10 -0.62 3.10 -14.53
N ARG A 11 0.72 3.10 -14.45
CA ARG A 11 1.58 4.18 -14.95
C ARG A 11 1.39 4.33 -16.47
N PRO A 12 1.44 5.55 -17.03
CA PRO A 12 1.58 5.72 -18.47
C PRO A 12 2.91 5.13 -18.95
N SER A 13 2.92 3.90 -19.45
CA SER A 13 4.07 3.38 -20.19
C SER A 13 4.05 3.96 -21.61
N GLY A 14 4.52 5.19 -21.75
CA GLY A 14 4.65 5.85 -23.05
C GLY A 14 5.62 7.00 -22.97
N SER A 15 6.83 6.82 -23.52
CA SER A 15 7.71 7.94 -23.87
C SER A 15 6.99 8.77 -24.94
N VAL A 16 6.32 9.85 -24.52
CA VAL A 16 5.76 10.83 -25.46
C VAL A 16 6.89 11.77 -25.86
N THR A 17 7.68 11.35 -26.86
CA THR A 17 8.39 12.32 -27.71
C THR A 17 7.37 12.91 -28.67
N GLY A 18 6.62 13.92 -28.22
CA GLY A 18 5.68 14.63 -29.09
C GLY A 18 4.68 15.46 -28.31
N GLY A 19 4.82 16.79 -28.37
CA GLY A 19 3.93 17.75 -27.71
C GLY A 19 2.46 17.44 -28.00
N GLY A 20 1.75 16.95 -26.99
CA GLY A 20 0.33 16.62 -27.00
C GLY A 20 -0.17 16.54 -25.57
N ARG A 21 -1.35 17.13 -25.32
CA ARG A 21 -1.92 17.41 -23.99
C ARG A 21 -1.88 16.23 -23.01
N THR A 22 -1.49 16.53 -21.79
CA THR A 22 -1.20 15.65 -20.63
C THR A 22 -2.42 14.98 -19.97
N GLY A 23 -3.47 14.61 -20.72
CA GLY A 23 -4.74 14.12 -20.16
C GLY A 23 -5.13 12.66 -20.45
N ASP A 24 -4.56 12.01 -21.47
CA ASP A 24 -5.20 10.80 -22.05
C ASP A 24 -4.80 9.45 -21.44
N ALA A 25 -3.63 9.31 -20.81
CA ALA A 25 -3.10 7.98 -20.48
C ALA A 25 -3.75 7.33 -19.24
N GLY A 26 -4.04 8.10 -18.19
CA GLY A 26 -4.74 7.59 -17.00
C GLY A 26 -6.21 7.22 -17.27
N VAL A 27 -6.82 7.84 -18.28
CA VAL A 27 -8.16 7.50 -18.76
C VAL A 27 -8.15 6.14 -19.46
N LEU A 28 -7.14 5.85 -20.29
CA LEU A 28 -7.01 4.60 -21.03
C LEU A 28 -6.80 3.36 -20.14
N ALA A 29 -6.09 3.50 -19.03
CA ALA A 29 -5.90 2.48 -18.00
C ALA A 29 -7.21 2.06 -17.33
N ARG A 30 -7.93 3.04 -16.76
CA ARG A 30 -9.26 2.87 -16.17
C ARG A 30 -10.26 2.31 -17.17
N GLU A 31 -10.12 2.69 -18.44
CA GLU A 31 -10.98 2.21 -19.52
C GLU A 31 -10.65 0.77 -19.97
N ARG A 32 -9.40 0.33 -19.87
CA ARG A 32 -9.02 -1.09 -20.07
C ARG A 32 -9.58 -1.98 -18.98
N GLU A 33 -9.39 -1.62 -17.71
CA GLU A 33 -9.88 -2.39 -16.57
C GLU A 33 -11.41 -2.47 -16.57
N ARG A 34 -12.09 -1.34 -16.82
CA ARG A 34 -13.55 -1.29 -16.97
C ARG A 34 -14.08 -2.18 -18.10
N ARG A 35 -13.28 -2.44 -19.15
CA ARG A 35 -13.65 -3.32 -20.27
C ARG A 35 -13.28 -4.78 -20.01
N SER A 36 -12.18 -5.06 -19.32
CA SER A 36 -11.69 -6.44 -19.12
C SER A 36 -12.32 -7.13 -17.93
N LEU A 37 -12.58 -6.42 -16.82
CA LEU A 37 -13.09 -7.03 -15.59
C LEU A 37 -14.44 -7.75 -15.79
N PRO A 38 -15.46 -7.14 -16.43
CA PRO A 38 -16.72 -7.85 -16.71
C PRO A 38 -16.52 -9.08 -17.61
N ALA A 39 -15.61 -8.99 -18.59
CA ALA A 39 -15.31 -10.10 -19.49
C ALA A 39 -14.60 -11.26 -18.75
N THR A 40 -13.68 -10.94 -17.84
CA THR A 40 -13.00 -11.95 -17.01
C THR A 40 -13.98 -12.62 -16.05
N ILE A 41 -14.86 -11.86 -15.39
CA ILE A 41 -15.90 -12.42 -14.51
C ILE A 41 -16.83 -13.34 -15.32
N ALA A 42 -17.31 -12.89 -16.49
CA ALA A 42 -18.14 -13.71 -17.36
C ALA A 42 -17.44 -15.00 -17.82
N ALA A 43 -16.14 -14.94 -18.09
CA ALA A 43 -15.36 -16.13 -18.46
C ALA A 43 -15.23 -17.13 -17.30
N VAL A 44 -15.07 -16.64 -16.05
CA VAL A 44 -15.05 -17.47 -14.84
C VAL A 44 -16.43 -18.09 -14.60
N GLU A 45 -17.49 -17.31 -14.71
CA GLU A 45 -18.88 -17.78 -14.60
C GLU A 45 -19.15 -18.92 -15.58
N GLN A 46 -18.77 -18.75 -16.85
CA GLN A 46 -18.98 -19.76 -17.89
C GLN A 46 -18.14 -21.03 -17.70
N SER A 47 -16.91 -20.89 -17.19
CA SER A 47 -15.96 -22.01 -17.15
C SER A 47 -16.03 -22.81 -15.84
N LEU A 48 -16.27 -22.14 -14.71
CA LEU A 48 -16.13 -22.72 -13.37
C LEU A 48 -17.43 -22.67 -12.55
N GLY A 49 -18.33 -21.74 -12.87
CA GLY A 49 -19.44 -21.35 -12.01
C GLY A 49 -18.95 -20.57 -10.79
N VAL A 50 -19.51 -19.38 -10.56
CA VAL A 50 -19.09 -18.48 -9.47
C VAL A 50 -19.26 -19.09 -8.07
N GLU A 51 -20.20 -20.01 -7.91
CA GLU A 51 -20.46 -20.66 -6.61
C GLU A 51 -19.32 -21.58 -6.16
N ASN A 52 -18.49 -22.06 -7.10
CA ASN A 52 -17.33 -22.92 -6.83
C ASN A 52 -16.01 -22.14 -6.86
N CYS A 53 -16.07 -20.81 -6.95
CA CYS A 53 -14.91 -19.96 -7.14
C CYS A 53 -14.85 -18.85 -6.08
N LEU A 54 -13.73 -18.78 -5.36
CA LEU A 54 -13.38 -17.57 -4.62
C LEU A 54 -12.84 -16.54 -5.63
N LEU A 55 -13.55 -15.43 -5.75
CA LEU A 55 -13.09 -14.25 -6.48
C LEU A 55 -12.52 -13.23 -5.49
N VAL A 56 -11.28 -12.81 -5.71
CA VAL A 56 -10.63 -11.76 -4.92
C VAL A 56 -10.17 -10.65 -5.84
N TYR A 57 -10.67 -9.44 -5.62
CA TYR A 57 -10.21 -8.24 -6.31
C TYR A 57 -9.45 -7.33 -5.34
N PHE A 58 -8.23 -6.93 -5.69
CA PHE A 58 -7.44 -6.00 -4.88
C PHE A 58 -6.45 -5.21 -5.73
N SER A 59 -5.80 -4.21 -5.13
CA SER A 59 -4.67 -3.49 -5.73
C SER A 59 -3.43 -3.62 -4.86
N ASP A 60 -2.24 -3.54 -5.46
CA ASP A 60 -0.96 -3.62 -4.76
C ASP A 60 -0.59 -2.30 -4.07
N HIS A 61 -1.06 -1.17 -4.62
CA HIS A 61 -0.96 0.18 -4.04
C HIS A 61 -2.00 1.10 -4.70
N GLY A 62 -2.15 2.31 -4.17
CA GLY A 62 -2.95 3.38 -4.77
C GLY A 62 -2.14 4.36 -5.64
N ASP A 63 -2.68 5.55 -5.87
CA ASP A 63 -2.04 6.66 -6.59
C ASP A 63 -2.61 7.97 -6.03
N TYR A 64 -1.77 8.99 -5.89
CA TYR A 64 -2.17 10.31 -5.40
C TYR A 64 -3.14 11.03 -6.34
N VAL A 65 -3.05 10.83 -7.65
CA VAL A 65 -3.94 11.46 -8.66
C VAL A 65 -4.14 12.99 -8.44
N GLY A 66 -3.09 13.68 -7.97
CA GLY A 66 -3.10 15.12 -7.69
C GLY A 66 -3.27 15.49 -6.21
N SER A 67 -3.71 14.56 -5.35
CA SER A 67 -3.73 14.76 -3.89
C SER A 67 -2.32 15.11 -3.38
N HIS A 68 -2.25 15.93 -2.34
CA HIS A 68 -0.98 16.44 -1.77
C HIS A 68 -0.06 17.14 -2.79
N GLY A 69 -0.61 17.59 -3.94
CA GLY A 69 0.17 18.17 -5.05
C GLY A 69 0.99 17.15 -5.83
N MET A 70 0.74 15.86 -5.63
CA MET A 70 1.50 14.76 -6.20
C MET A 70 0.76 14.09 -7.34
N TRP A 71 1.44 13.88 -8.47
CA TRP A 71 0.89 13.21 -9.65
C TRP A 71 1.73 12.00 -10.01
N LEU A 72 1.08 10.87 -10.30
CA LEU A 72 1.74 9.64 -10.77
C LEU A 72 2.77 9.10 -9.76
N ASP A 73 2.44 9.17 -8.48
CA ASP A 73 3.30 8.79 -7.37
C ASP A 73 2.53 7.89 -6.39
N LYS A 74 3.25 7.15 -5.54
CA LYS A 74 2.72 6.05 -4.70
C LYS A 74 3.67 5.59 -3.59
N VAL A 75 4.51 6.50 -3.10
CA VAL A 75 5.68 6.13 -2.28
C VAL A 75 5.65 6.66 -0.85
N TYR A 76 4.64 7.46 -0.49
CA TYR A 76 4.47 7.99 0.86
C TYR A 76 3.22 7.40 1.51
N GLU A 77 3.13 7.58 2.82
CA GLU A 77 2.23 6.93 3.77
C GLU A 77 0.74 7.28 3.64
N HIS A 78 0.38 8.32 2.88
CA HIS A 78 -1.00 8.80 2.77
C HIS A 78 -1.96 7.74 2.22
N GLU A 79 -3.24 7.83 2.60
CA GLU A 79 -4.31 6.89 2.27
C GLU A 79 -4.43 6.67 0.76
N GLU A 80 -4.24 7.70 -0.06
CA GLU A 80 -4.27 7.56 -1.53
C GLU A 80 -3.25 6.56 -2.06
N SER A 81 -2.16 6.32 -1.32
CA SER A 81 -1.10 5.42 -1.71
C SER A 81 -1.22 4.05 -1.06
N VAL A 82 -1.57 3.98 0.23
CA VAL A 82 -1.49 2.74 1.01
C VAL A 82 -2.84 2.05 1.20
N ARG A 83 -3.95 2.78 1.10
CA ARG A 83 -5.29 2.19 1.25
C ARG A 83 -5.82 1.71 -0.10
N VAL A 84 -5.81 0.41 -0.25
CA VAL A 84 -6.21 -0.28 -1.47
C VAL A 84 -7.55 -1.00 -1.31
N PRO A 85 -8.30 -1.22 -2.39
CA PRO A 85 -9.47 -2.09 -2.35
C PRO A 85 -9.05 -3.53 -2.04
N ALA A 86 -9.87 -4.25 -1.29
CA ALA A 86 -9.81 -5.70 -1.12
C ALA A 86 -11.23 -6.26 -1.03
N ILE A 87 -11.71 -6.86 -2.12
CA ILE A 87 -13.09 -7.33 -2.28
C ILE A 87 -13.06 -8.84 -2.44
N PHE A 88 -13.78 -9.53 -1.57
CA PHE A 88 -13.95 -10.98 -1.60
C PHE A 88 -15.37 -11.33 -2.00
N HIS A 89 -15.50 -12.22 -2.97
CA HIS A 89 -16.79 -12.72 -3.44
C HIS A 89 -16.76 -14.24 -3.55
N TRP A 90 -17.66 -14.88 -2.81
CA TRP A 90 -17.89 -16.32 -2.90
C TRP A 90 -19.35 -16.62 -2.50
N PRO A 91 -20.26 -16.78 -3.48
CA PRO A 91 -21.67 -17.08 -3.22
C PRO A 91 -21.84 -18.31 -2.34
N GLY A 92 -22.76 -18.23 -1.38
CA GLY A 92 -23.04 -19.31 -0.42
C GLY A 92 -22.00 -19.48 0.71
N VAL A 93 -20.81 -18.86 0.60
CA VAL A 93 -19.76 -18.91 1.64
C VAL A 93 -19.59 -17.55 2.33
N ILE A 94 -19.52 -16.47 1.55
CA ILE A 94 -19.39 -15.10 2.05
C ILE A 94 -20.74 -14.40 1.88
N PRO A 95 -21.43 -14.00 2.98
CA PRO A 95 -22.71 -13.31 2.88
C PRO A 95 -22.57 -11.94 2.21
N ALA A 96 -23.51 -11.59 1.35
CA ALA A 96 -23.59 -10.27 0.72
C ALA A 96 -24.08 -9.22 1.73
N ARG A 97 -23.15 -8.67 2.53
CA ARG A 97 -23.45 -7.73 3.63
C ARG A 97 -22.68 -6.40 3.60
N GLY A 98 -21.98 -6.11 2.51
CA GLY A 98 -21.18 -4.89 2.36
C GLY A 98 -19.79 -5.01 3.01
N GLY A 99 -19.30 -3.87 3.51
CA GLY A 99 -17.96 -3.77 4.09
C GLY A 99 -17.81 -4.54 5.39
N VAL A 100 -16.58 -4.98 5.67
CA VAL A 100 -16.18 -5.54 6.95
C VAL A 100 -15.17 -4.57 7.56
N ASP A 101 -15.51 -3.97 8.70
CA ASP A 101 -14.64 -2.99 9.36
C ASP A 101 -13.36 -3.65 9.91
N GLY A 102 -12.31 -2.85 10.05
CA GLY A 102 -11.03 -3.20 10.66
C GLY A 102 -9.85 -3.09 9.69
N LEU A 103 -8.65 -3.36 10.20
CA LEU A 103 -7.40 -3.12 9.47
C LEU A 103 -6.97 -4.37 8.69
N PHE A 104 -7.12 -4.35 7.38
CA PHE A 104 -6.70 -5.43 6.49
C PHE A 104 -5.45 -5.01 5.71
N SER A 105 -4.43 -5.87 5.68
CA SER A 105 -3.20 -5.66 4.91
C SER A 105 -3.04 -6.71 3.82
N LEU A 106 -2.24 -6.42 2.78
CA LEU A 106 -1.97 -7.39 1.71
C LEU A 106 -1.34 -8.70 2.21
N VAL A 107 -0.62 -8.67 3.34
CA VAL A 107 -0.08 -9.89 3.98
C VAL A 107 -1.17 -10.82 4.51
N ASP A 108 -2.39 -10.31 4.73
CA ASP A 108 -3.56 -11.06 5.19
C ASP A 108 -4.23 -11.85 4.05
N LEU A 109 -3.93 -11.53 2.78
CA LEU A 109 -4.53 -12.21 1.62
C LEU A 109 -4.25 -13.72 1.63
N LEU A 110 -3.01 -14.12 1.91
CA LEU A 110 -2.62 -15.53 1.97
C LEU A 110 -3.37 -16.32 3.06
N PRO A 111 -3.25 -15.96 4.36
CA PRO A 111 -3.93 -16.70 5.42
C PRO A 111 -5.45 -16.68 5.26
N THR A 112 -6.03 -15.55 4.83
CA THR A 112 -7.48 -15.43 4.57
C THR A 112 -7.95 -16.35 3.45
N THR A 113 -7.19 -16.43 2.36
CA THR A 113 -7.51 -17.31 1.22
C THR A 113 -7.45 -18.78 1.63
N LEU A 114 -6.43 -19.17 2.41
CA LEU A 114 -6.30 -20.54 2.94
C LEU A 114 -7.44 -20.87 3.91
N GLY A 115 -7.77 -19.96 4.84
CA GLY A 115 -8.88 -20.12 5.77
C GLY A 115 -10.24 -20.21 5.08
N LEU A 116 -10.45 -19.46 4.00
CA LEU A 116 -11.64 -19.57 3.15
C LEU A 116 -11.72 -20.92 2.44
N ALA A 117 -10.59 -21.45 1.98
CA ALA A 117 -10.48 -22.77 1.35
C ALA A 117 -10.50 -23.94 2.36
N GLY A 118 -10.51 -23.69 3.67
CA GLY A 118 -10.46 -24.72 4.70
C GLY A 118 -9.09 -25.41 4.81
N LEU A 119 -8.02 -24.74 4.36
CA LEU A 119 -6.65 -25.23 4.40
C LEU A 119 -5.92 -24.68 5.64
N PRO A 120 -4.94 -25.41 6.20
CA PRO A 120 -4.17 -24.93 7.33
C PRO A 120 -3.31 -23.71 6.94
N VAL A 121 -3.32 -22.69 7.78
CA VAL A 121 -2.44 -21.52 7.66
C VAL A 121 -1.05 -21.89 8.19
N PRO A 122 0.03 -21.72 7.40
CA PRO A 122 1.38 -21.98 7.88
C PRO A 122 1.77 -21.07 9.05
N PRO A 123 2.50 -21.57 10.07
CA PRO A 123 2.83 -20.80 11.28
C PRO A 123 3.82 -19.65 11.04
N TRP A 124 4.44 -19.57 9.86
CA TRP A 124 5.32 -18.48 9.46
C TRP A 124 4.59 -17.34 8.77
N CYS A 125 3.30 -17.48 8.45
CA CYS A 125 2.49 -16.39 7.92
C CYS A 125 2.41 -15.27 8.96
N GLN A 126 2.74 -14.05 8.56
CA GLN A 126 2.68 -12.87 9.43
C GLN A 126 1.30 -12.19 9.39
N GLY A 127 0.49 -12.47 8.37
CA GLY A 127 -0.87 -11.94 8.25
C GLY A 127 -1.88 -12.66 9.13
N THR A 128 -3.03 -12.02 9.30
CA THR A 128 -4.19 -12.51 10.04
C THR A 128 -5.19 -13.20 9.10
N ASP A 129 -5.77 -14.33 9.52
CA ASP A 129 -6.85 -15.00 8.77
C ASP A 129 -8.20 -14.29 9.02
N TRP A 130 -8.72 -13.63 8.00
CA TRP A 130 -10.02 -12.95 8.03
C TRP A 130 -11.21 -13.84 7.64
N SER A 131 -10.98 -15.12 7.33
CA SER A 131 -12.02 -16.00 6.78
C SER A 131 -13.24 -16.16 7.68
N ALA A 132 -13.07 -16.21 8.99
CA ALA A 132 -14.19 -16.26 9.94
C ALA A 132 -15.04 -14.98 9.89
N ARG A 133 -14.37 -13.82 9.86
CA ARG A 133 -15.01 -12.51 9.80
C ARG A 133 -15.68 -12.28 8.45
N LEU A 134 -15.08 -12.74 7.34
CA LEU A 134 -15.73 -12.73 6.04
C LEU A 134 -16.99 -13.62 6.00
N ARG A 135 -17.02 -14.74 6.73
CA ARG A 135 -18.19 -15.65 6.80
C ARG A 135 -19.32 -15.19 7.71
N GLY A 136 -19.15 -14.13 8.50
CA GLY A 136 -20.21 -13.66 9.38
C GLY A 136 -19.80 -13.44 10.82
N ALA A 137 -18.73 -14.09 11.28
CA ALA A 137 -18.37 -14.13 12.68
C ALA A 137 -17.82 -12.78 13.18
N ASP A 138 -18.04 -12.53 14.47
CA ASP A 138 -17.45 -11.40 15.17
C ASP A 138 -16.15 -11.85 15.84
N VAL A 139 -15.04 -11.71 15.12
CA VAL A 139 -13.69 -12.05 15.58
C VAL A 139 -12.83 -10.82 15.47
N ALA A 140 -12.06 -10.50 16.51
CA ALA A 140 -11.15 -9.36 16.50
C ALA A 140 -10.10 -9.48 15.37
N GLY A 141 -9.88 -8.37 14.65
CA GLY A 141 -8.77 -8.23 13.72
C GLY A 141 -7.54 -7.61 14.40
N PRO A 142 -6.46 -7.36 13.66
CA PRO A 142 -5.33 -6.60 14.15
C PRO A 142 -5.74 -5.17 14.53
N THR A 143 -5.12 -4.64 15.59
CA THR A 143 -5.31 -3.27 16.06
C THR A 143 -4.37 -2.28 15.39
N GLU A 144 -3.35 -2.79 14.68
CA GLU A 144 -2.30 -2.01 14.03
C GLU A 144 -1.83 -2.75 12.76
N VAL A 145 -1.48 -2.02 11.72
CA VAL A 145 -0.85 -2.55 10.51
C VAL A 145 0.47 -1.83 10.27
N LEU A 146 1.53 -2.59 9.98
CA LEU A 146 2.84 -2.08 9.58
C LEU A 146 2.79 -1.63 8.11
N LEU A 147 3.36 -0.46 7.85
CA LEU A 147 3.61 0.09 6.52
C LEU A 147 5.11 0.14 6.27
N GLU A 148 5.53 -0.30 5.09
CA GLU A 148 6.94 -0.35 4.72
C GLU A 148 7.18 0.25 3.34
N MET A 149 8.15 1.16 3.28
CA MET A 149 8.72 1.62 2.02
C MET A 149 10.22 1.38 2.02
N GLN A 150 10.68 0.69 1.00
CA GLN A 150 12.10 0.50 0.73
C GLN A 150 12.42 1.01 -0.67
N GLY A 151 13.13 2.13 -0.72
CA GLY A 151 13.64 2.74 -1.93
C GLY A 151 15.01 2.20 -2.37
N VAL A 152 15.68 1.33 -1.59
CA VAL A 152 17.05 0.86 -1.90
C VAL A 152 17.06 -0.37 -2.84
N PRO A 153 17.86 -0.35 -3.93
CA PRO A 153 18.75 0.74 -4.37
C PRO A 153 17.97 1.97 -4.88
N ARG A 154 18.32 3.14 -4.33
CA ARG A 154 17.64 4.41 -4.66
C ARG A 154 17.93 4.78 -6.10
N TRP A 155 16.91 4.70 -6.94
CA TRP A 155 16.93 5.22 -8.31
C TRP A 155 16.57 6.71 -8.38
N GLU A 156 15.97 7.26 -7.31
CA GLU A 156 15.71 8.69 -7.16
C GLU A 156 15.88 9.14 -5.69
N PRO A 157 16.50 10.30 -5.41
CA PRO A 157 16.71 10.80 -4.05
C PRO A 157 15.43 11.07 -3.24
N ARG A 158 14.28 11.22 -3.92
CA ARG A 158 12.98 11.47 -3.27
C ARG A 158 12.39 10.21 -2.61
N PHE A 159 12.83 9.01 -3.00
CA PHE A 159 12.39 7.77 -2.34
C PHE A 159 13.25 7.47 -1.13
N GLN A 160 12.93 8.16 -0.04
CA GLN A 160 13.46 7.82 1.27
C GLN A 160 12.85 6.52 1.76
N ASP A 161 13.64 5.74 2.51
CA ASP A 161 13.08 4.60 3.22
C ASP A 161 12.31 5.13 4.42
N TRP A 162 11.17 4.51 4.70
CA TRP A 162 10.41 4.80 5.89
C TRP A 162 9.68 3.55 6.38
N ARG A 163 9.33 3.58 7.66
CA ARG A 163 8.45 2.60 8.31
C ARG A 163 7.36 3.35 9.03
N GLY A 164 6.15 2.85 8.95
CA GLY A 164 5.01 3.47 9.60
C GLY A 164 4.06 2.43 10.16
N LEU A 165 3.10 2.91 10.93
CA LEU A 165 1.97 2.11 11.34
C LEU A 165 0.68 2.89 11.13
N VAL A 166 -0.38 2.13 10.92
CA VAL A 166 -1.75 2.65 10.93
C VAL A 166 -2.56 1.91 11.99
N THR A 167 -3.39 2.65 12.70
CA THR A 167 -4.34 2.17 13.70
C THR A 167 -5.75 2.54 13.25
N ASP A 168 -6.75 2.33 14.11
CA ASP A 168 -8.12 2.81 13.86
C ASP A 168 -8.22 4.33 13.71
N ARG A 169 -7.32 5.09 14.36
CA ARG A 169 -7.34 6.55 14.37
C ARG A 169 -6.05 7.22 13.90
N TRP A 170 -4.90 6.68 14.26
CA TRP A 170 -3.61 7.32 14.02
C TRP A 170 -2.87 6.67 12.86
N LYS A 171 -2.23 7.49 12.04
CA LYS A 171 -1.18 7.06 11.12
C LYS A 171 0.13 7.78 11.46
N TYR A 172 1.21 7.02 11.56
CA TYR A 172 2.52 7.52 11.92
C TYR A 172 3.58 6.93 10.99
N ALA A 173 4.55 7.73 10.56
CA ALA A 173 5.71 7.24 9.83
C ALA A 173 7.02 7.85 10.36
N PHE A 174 8.07 7.03 10.35
CA PHE A 174 9.45 7.39 10.67
C PHE A 174 10.32 7.20 9.43
N TYR A 175 11.01 8.26 9.04
CA TYR A 175 11.89 8.28 7.88
C TYR A 175 13.34 8.04 8.29
N GLU A 176 14.14 7.51 7.38
CA GLU A 176 15.57 7.25 7.62
C GLU A 176 16.40 8.51 7.97
N ASP A 177 15.93 9.70 7.59
CA ASP A 177 16.52 11.00 7.96
C ASP A 177 16.04 11.52 9.32
N ARG A 178 15.30 10.68 10.06
CA ARG A 178 14.72 10.92 11.39
C ARG A 178 13.56 11.92 11.39
N ARG A 179 13.03 12.29 10.22
CA ARG A 179 11.73 12.96 10.15
C ARG A 179 10.63 12.00 10.58
N GLU A 180 9.63 12.57 11.23
CA GLU A 180 8.43 11.87 11.65
C GLU A 180 7.22 12.58 11.05
N THR A 181 6.18 11.83 10.72
CA THR A 181 4.86 12.36 10.35
C THR A 181 3.80 11.68 11.20
N LEU A 182 2.74 12.42 11.54
CA LEU A 182 1.65 11.93 12.36
C LEU A 182 0.33 12.56 11.95
N TYR A 183 -0.68 11.73 11.65
CA TYR A 183 -2.00 12.16 11.22
C TYR A 183 -3.11 11.53 12.08
N ASP A 184 -4.14 12.33 12.38
CA ASP A 184 -5.39 11.88 12.99
C ASP A 184 -6.39 11.55 11.87
N LEU A 185 -6.55 10.28 11.50
CA LEU A 185 -7.42 9.83 10.42
C LEU A 185 -8.92 10.04 10.71
N GLU A 186 -9.29 10.24 11.98
CA GLU A 186 -10.68 10.53 12.35
C GLU A 186 -11.00 12.02 12.15
N ALA A 187 -10.11 12.90 12.62
CA ALA A 187 -10.29 14.35 12.53
C ALA A 187 -9.81 14.96 11.20
N ASP A 188 -8.82 14.34 10.56
CA ASP A 188 -8.16 14.76 9.32
C ASP A 188 -8.00 13.55 8.36
N PRO A 189 -9.11 13.05 7.78
CA PRO A 189 -9.11 11.89 6.89
C PRO A 189 -8.38 12.12 5.56
N TYR A 190 -7.97 13.36 5.28
CA TYR A 190 -7.20 13.73 4.09
C TYR A 190 -5.74 14.03 4.41
N GLU A 191 -5.31 13.81 5.66
CA GLU A 191 -3.92 13.87 6.09
C GLU A 191 -3.21 15.18 5.69
N LEU A 192 -3.93 16.29 5.79
CA LEU A 192 -3.45 17.62 5.38
C LEU A 192 -2.65 18.31 6.48
N ASN A 193 -2.78 17.86 7.72
CA ASN A 193 -2.17 18.49 8.88
C ASN A 193 -1.27 17.50 9.64
N ASP A 194 0.03 17.59 9.40
CA ASP A 194 1.04 16.83 10.15
C ASP A 194 1.14 17.34 11.59
N LEU A 195 0.76 16.48 12.54
CA LEU A 195 0.76 16.76 13.96
C LEU A 195 2.13 16.54 14.61
N ALA A 196 3.08 15.87 13.94
CA ALA A 196 4.34 15.47 14.55
C ALA A 196 5.12 16.62 15.21
N PRO A 197 5.19 17.84 14.63
CA PRO A 197 5.88 18.97 15.28
C PRO A 197 5.21 19.46 16.57
N SER A 198 3.91 19.19 16.74
CA SER A 198 3.09 19.73 17.84
C SER A 198 2.69 18.68 18.89
N ALA A 199 2.87 17.39 18.60
CA ALA A 199 2.46 16.28 19.46
C ALA A 199 3.63 15.30 19.75
N PRO A 200 4.75 15.76 20.33
CA PRO A 200 5.95 14.94 20.53
C PRO A 200 5.72 13.72 21.44
N ASP A 201 4.84 13.84 22.44
CA ASP A 201 4.51 12.73 23.34
C ASP A 201 3.75 11.62 22.59
N LEU A 202 2.85 12.00 21.68
CA LEU A 202 2.11 11.04 20.85
C LEU A 202 3.03 10.38 19.81
N CYS A 203 3.96 11.15 19.22
CA CYS A 203 5.01 10.57 18.36
C CYS A 203 5.85 9.55 19.14
N ALA A 204 6.23 9.84 20.38
CA ALA A 204 6.98 8.88 21.20
C ALA A 204 6.18 7.59 21.44
N GLU A 205 4.89 7.69 21.75
CA GLU A 205 4.00 6.53 21.90
C GLU A 205 3.90 5.70 20.60
N MET A 206 3.65 6.36 19.46
CA MET A 206 3.56 5.67 18.17
C MET A 206 4.89 5.05 17.76
N ARG A 207 6.02 5.71 18.06
CA ARG A 207 7.36 5.17 17.80
C ARG A 207 7.62 3.90 18.60
N GLU A 208 7.21 3.85 19.86
CA GLU A 208 7.31 2.63 20.67
C GLU A 208 6.44 1.49 20.13
N ARG A 209 5.24 1.81 19.62
CA ARG A 209 4.38 0.83 18.93
C ARG A 209 5.04 0.32 17.66
N LEU A 210 5.62 1.21 16.85
CA LEU A 210 6.34 0.86 15.63
C LEU A 210 7.51 -0.08 15.94
N LEU A 211 8.32 0.20 16.96
CA LEU A 211 9.41 -0.67 17.39
C LEU A 211 8.91 -2.07 17.80
N ARG A 212 7.75 -2.18 18.45
CA ARG A 212 7.15 -3.49 18.77
C ARG A 212 6.77 -4.25 17.49
N LEU A 213 6.18 -3.58 16.51
CA LEU A 213 5.85 -4.17 15.21
C LEU A 213 7.10 -4.64 14.47
N LEU A 214 8.13 -3.79 14.35
CA LEU A 214 9.38 -4.12 13.64
C LEU A 214 10.08 -5.34 14.26
N ARG A 215 10.13 -5.42 15.60
CA ARG A 215 10.67 -6.60 16.31
C ARG A 215 9.84 -7.85 16.04
N ALA A 216 8.51 -7.74 16.04
CA ALA A 216 7.61 -8.86 15.79
C ALA A 216 7.72 -9.36 14.33
N THR A 217 7.89 -8.46 13.36
CA THR A 217 8.04 -8.79 11.94
C THR A 217 9.47 -9.14 11.54
N ARG A 218 10.43 -9.00 12.47
CA ARG A 218 11.87 -9.25 12.26
C ARG A 218 12.46 -8.31 11.20
N GLU A 219 12.06 -7.04 11.22
CA GLU A 219 12.68 -5.96 10.44
C GLU A 219 13.86 -5.39 11.25
N PRO A 220 15.12 -5.62 10.83
CA PRO A 220 16.31 -5.35 11.64
C PRO A 220 17.05 -4.05 11.25
N TYR A 221 16.50 -3.23 10.36
CA TYR A 221 17.17 -2.03 9.86
C TYR A 221 16.63 -0.78 10.55
N PHE A 222 15.30 -0.65 10.64
CA PHE A 222 14.68 0.54 11.23
C PHE A 222 14.68 0.52 12.75
N ASP A 223 14.68 -0.64 13.40
CA ASP A 223 14.89 -0.74 14.84
C ASP A 223 16.26 -0.15 15.23
N VAL A 224 17.32 -0.45 14.49
CA VAL A 224 18.67 0.07 14.69
C VAL A 224 18.74 1.58 14.46
N ILE A 225 18.12 2.09 13.38
CA ILE A 225 18.11 3.54 13.10
C ILE A 225 17.40 4.30 14.23
N ILE A 226 16.24 3.80 14.65
CA ILE A 226 15.42 4.44 15.67
C ILE A 226 16.14 4.39 17.03
N GLU A 227 16.64 3.22 17.45
CA GLU A 227 17.20 3.02 18.79
C GLU A 227 18.62 3.56 18.95
N HIS A 228 19.43 3.50 17.89
CA HIS A 228 20.86 3.84 17.97
C HIS A 228 21.22 5.13 17.22
N GLY A 229 20.30 5.71 16.46
CA GLY A 229 20.54 6.97 15.74
C GLY A 229 21.62 6.88 14.68
N VAL A 230 21.84 5.70 14.13
CA VAL A 230 22.80 5.48 13.04
C VAL A 230 22.28 6.20 11.79
N ALA A 231 23.11 7.05 11.19
CA ALA A 231 22.76 7.70 9.93
C ALA A 231 22.68 6.66 8.81
N ALA A 232 21.59 6.69 8.03
CA ALA A 232 21.47 5.87 6.84
C ALA A 232 22.61 6.19 5.87
N ALA A 233 23.28 5.16 5.36
CA ALA A 233 24.35 5.34 4.40
C ALA A 233 23.77 5.80 3.06
N THR A 234 24.26 6.90 2.50
CA THR A 234 23.89 7.29 1.14
C THR A 234 24.35 6.21 0.15
N PRO A 235 23.48 5.68 -0.73
CA PRO A 235 23.88 4.66 -1.69
C PRO A 235 25.03 5.17 -2.57
N ARG A 236 26.14 4.42 -2.62
CA ARG A 236 27.35 4.77 -3.41
C ARG A 236 27.10 4.88 -4.92
N TYR A 237 25.97 4.37 -5.42
CA TYR A 237 25.62 4.39 -6.84
C TYR A 237 25.36 5.80 -7.42
N LEU A 238 25.19 6.83 -6.59
CA LEU A 238 25.07 8.22 -7.08
C LEU A 238 26.42 8.89 -7.38
N VAL A 239 27.53 8.32 -6.92
CA VAL A 239 28.87 8.94 -7.05
C VAL A 239 29.60 8.49 -8.33
N ASP A 240 29.24 7.33 -8.89
CA ASP A 240 29.96 6.69 -10.01
C ASP A 240 29.14 6.51 -11.30
N MET A 241 28.04 7.25 -11.48
CA MET A 241 27.34 7.24 -12.76
C MET A 241 28.10 8.10 -13.79
N PRO A 242 28.58 7.54 -14.91
CA PRO A 242 29.17 8.35 -15.97
C PRO A 242 28.11 9.34 -16.47
N THR A 243 28.52 10.60 -16.61
CA THR A 243 27.78 11.81 -17.02
C THR A 243 27.00 11.69 -18.34
N LYS A 244 26.04 10.76 -18.44
CA LYS A 244 25.11 10.65 -19.57
C LYS A 244 23.72 11.24 -19.28
N LEU A 245 23.47 11.74 -18.06
CA LEU A 245 22.23 12.45 -17.71
C LEU A 245 22.31 13.99 -17.85
N ASN A 246 23.49 14.55 -18.18
CA ASN A 246 23.66 16.00 -18.38
C ASN A 246 23.09 16.56 -19.71
N ASN A 247 22.39 15.75 -20.51
CA ASN A 247 21.85 16.21 -21.80
C ASN A 247 20.34 16.45 -21.81
N ILE A 248 19.65 16.41 -20.68
CA ILE A 248 18.27 16.91 -20.60
C ILE A 248 18.34 18.40 -20.22
N ARG A 249 18.49 19.24 -21.25
CA ARG A 249 18.20 20.68 -21.12
C ARG A 249 16.69 20.83 -20.90
N TRP A 250 16.29 21.30 -19.73
CA TRP A 250 14.96 21.86 -19.52
C TRP A 250 14.85 23.14 -20.34
N ALA A 251 14.24 23.06 -21.51
CA ALA A 251 13.81 24.22 -22.27
C ALA A 251 12.49 24.70 -21.67
N GLY A 252 12.52 25.86 -21.01
CA GLY A 252 11.31 26.55 -20.57
C GLY A 252 11.50 27.22 -19.22
N GLY A 253 12.12 28.40 -19.22
CA GLY A 253 11.92 29.34 -18.12
C GLY A 253 10.53 29.95 -18.18
N LEU A 254 9.98 30.24 -17.01
CA LEU A 254 9.48 31.55 -16.60
C LEU A 254 9.67 31.67 -15.09
#